data_AF-A0A7S0D3X2-F1
#
_entry.id   AF-A0A7S0D3X2-F1
#
_cell.length_a   1.000
_cell.length_b   1.000
_cell.length_c   1.000
_cell.angle_alpha   90.00
_cell.angle_beta   90.00
_cell.angle_gamma   90.00
#
_symmetry.space_group_name_H-M   'P 1'
#
loop_
_entity.id
_entity.type
_entity.pdbx_description
1 polymer ?
#
loop_
_entity_poly.entity_id
_entity_poly.type
_entity_poly.pdbx_seq_one_letter_code
_entity_poly.pdbx_strand_id
1 'polypeptide(L)'
;MSTWRRMQVPRPDSQHHVLIEAVQNHTPEVIVVDEIGTELEAQAARTISQRGVQMIATAHGHTLENLLKNPTLNDLVGGVASVTLGDDEARRRRVQKSVLEREGPPTFGAAVEMLEIGRWRVHLDVGVAVDTLLAGYEPHVEIRSFDERTGEVIARPWLGDGVGAEDSSGLFGS
;
A
#
# COMPACT_ATOMS: atom_id res chain seq x y z
N MET A 1 20.24 -4.73 22.81
CA MET A 1 19.23 -3.99 23.58
C MET A 1 18.65 -2.99 22.60
N SER A 2 17.45 -3.23 22.08
CA SER A 2 16.82 -2.32 21.11
C SER A 2 16.29 -1.10 21.85
N THR A 3 16.63 0.09 21.39
CA THR A 3 16.18 1.34 22.00
C THR A 3 15.10 1.96 21.15
N TRP A 4 14.03 2.47 21.76
CA TRP A 4 13.00 3.24 21.06
C TRP A 4 13.06 4.70 21.48
N ARG A 5 12.66 5.59 20.57
CA ARG A 5 12.57 7.03 20.82
C ARG A 5 11.25 7.53 20.23
N ARG A 6 10.55 8.37 20.99
CA ARG A 6 9.38 9.10 20.49
C ARG A 6 9.82 10.49 20.08
N MET A 7 9.70 10.82 18.80
CA MET A 7 9.91 12.17 18.30
C MET A 7 8.57 12.88 18.25
N GLN A 8 8.46 14.02 18.93
CA GLN A 8 7.24 14.82 18.97
C GLN A 8 7.15 15.66 17.70
N VAL A 9 6.00 15.64 17.05
CA VAL A 9 5.70 16.48 15.90
C VAL A 9 5.04 17.76 16.41
N PRO A 10 5.69 18.94 16.34
CA PRO A 10 5.18 20.16 16.95
C PRO A 10 3.92 20.71 16.24
N ARG A 11 3.77 20.43 14.94
CA ARG A 11 2.61 20.79 14.12
C ARG A 11 2.42 19.75 13.01
N PRO A 12 1.18 19.43 12.59
CA PRO A 12 0.92 18.39 11.59
C PRO A 12 1.72 18.55 10.27
N ASP A 13 1.82 19.79 9.76
CA ASP A 13 2.59 20.13 8.55
C ASP A 13 4.11 19.88 8.67
N SER A 14 4.62 19.74 9.89
CA SER A 14 6.05 19.52 10.16
C SER A 14 6.44 18.04 10.23
N GLN A 15 5.49 17.11 10.06
CA GLN A 15 5.75 15.68 10.22
C GLN A 15 6.86 15.17 9.29
N HIS A 16 6.84 15.54 8.01
CA HIS A 16 7.86 15.14 7.04
C HIS A 16 9.29 15.57 7.45
N HIS A 17 9.46 16.75 8.04
CA HIS A 17 10.75 17.20 8.56
C HIS A 17 11.24 16.32 9.72
N VAL A 18 10.34 15.99 10.66
CA VAL A 18 10.65 15.11 11.80
C VAL A 18 11.03 13.71 11.32
N LEU A 19 10.36 13.18 10.29
CA LEU A 19 10.69 11.89 9.68
C LEU A 19 12.12 11.89 9.10
N ILE A 20 12.48 12.94 8.37
CA ILE A 20 13.83 13.08 7.79
C ILE A 20 14.89 13.21 8.90
N GLU A 21 14.63 14.05 9.89
CA GLU A 21 15.52 14.25 11.05
C GLU A 21 15.74 12.94 11.81
N ALA A 22 14.69 12.15 12.01
CA ALA A 22 14.75 10.85 12.68
C ALA A 22 15.80 9.95 12.03
N VAL A 23 15.78 9.86 10.70
CA VAL A 23 16.74 9.02 9.97
C VAL A 23 18.14 9.61 9.96
N GLN A 24 18.27 10.92 9.77
CA GLN A 24 19.57 11.58 9.72
C GLN A 24 20.33 11.50 11.05
N ASN A 25 19.64 11.64 12.18
CA ASN A 25 20.28 11.78 13.48
C ASN A 25 20.32 10.47 14.29
N HIS A 26 19.47 9.50 13.95
CA HIS A 26 19.35 8.27 14.74
C HIS A 26 19.53 6.97 13.95
N THR A 27 19.50 7.02 12.61
CA THR A 27 19.64 5.84 11.73
C THR A 27 18.84 4.63 12.27
N PRO A 28 17.52 4.77 12.49
CA PRO A 28 16.74 3.73 13.13
C PRO A 28 16.58 2.52 12.20
N GLU A 29 16.39 1.34 12.78
CA GLU A 29 16.02 0.14 12.02
C GLU A 29 14.55 0.18 11.58
N VAL A 30 13.69 0.78 12.40
CA VAL A 30 12.23 0.86 12.19
C VAL A 30 11.71 2.25 12.53
N ILE A 31 10.82 2.79 11.70
CA ILE A 31 10.00 3.97 11.99
C ILE A 31 8.53 3.56 11.97
N VAL A 32 7.81 3.94 13.03
CA VAL A 32 6.36 3.80 13.12
C VAL A 32 5.74 5.19 13.05
N VAL A 33 4.85 5.41 12.10
CA VAL A 33 4.10 6.64 11.89
C VAL A 33 2.62 6.32 12.05
N ASP A 34 1.86 7.22 12.67
CA ASP A 34 0.42 6.98 12.82
C ASP A 34 -0.27 7.01 11.45
N GLU A 35 -0.15 8.12 10.72
CA GLU A 35 -0.76 8.30 9.40
C GLU A 35 0.19 9.06 8.46
N ILE A 36 0.22 8.65 7.19
CA ILE A 36 0.80 9.39 6.07
C ILE A 36 -0.36 9.91 5.21
N GLY A 37 -0.49 11.23 5.15
CA GLY A 37 -1.62 11.90 4.49
C GLY A 37 -1.22 12.98 3.48
N THR A 38 0.04 13.42 3.47
CA THR A 38 0.49 14.50 2.57
C THR A 38 1.57 14.05 1.58
N GLU A 39 1.72 14.79 0.48
CA GLU A 39 2.73 14.50 -0.56
C GLU A 39 4.15 14.53 0.02
N LEU A 40 4.44 15.52 0.87
CA LEU A 40 5.74 15.67 1.51
C LEU A 40 6.05 14.49 2.45
N GLU A 41 5.04 13.98 3.16
CA GLU A 41 5.20 12.78 4.00
C GLU A 41 5.42 11.52 3.17
N ALA A 42 4.71 11.36 2.05
CA ALA A 42 4.90 10.23 1.14
C ALA A 42 6.31 10.22 0.53
N GLN A 43 6.80 11.39 0.09
CA GLN A 43 8.16 11.57 -0.41
C GLN A 43 9.22 11.28 0.68
N ALA A 44 8.99 11.74 1.91
CA ALA A 44 9.85 11.44 3.05
C ALA A 44 9.88 9.92 3.31
N ALA A 45 8.72 9.27 3.35
CA ALA A 45 8.62 7.83 3.56
C ALA A 45 9.37 7.03 2.47
N ARG A 46 9.20 7.41 1.20
CA ARG A 46 9.94 6.81 0.06
C ARG A 46 11.46 6.93 0.25
N THR A 47 11.94 8.12 0.62
CA THR A 47 13.37 8.38 0.86
C THR A 47 13.92 7.54 2.02
N ILE A 48 13.12 7.37 3.07
CA ILE A 48 13.47 6.59 4.27
C ILE A 48 13.56 5.09 3.93
N SER A 49 12.56 4.56 3.24
CA SER A 49 12.52 3.16 2.79
C SER A 49 13.70 2.82 1.87
N GLN A 50 14.06 3.72 0.96
CA GLN A 50 15.23 3.57 0.09
C GLN A 50 16.57 3.50 0.84
N ARG A 51 16.63 4.01 2.07
CA ARG A 51 17.81 3.88 2.95
C ARG A 51 17.84 2.57 3.74
N GLY A 52 16.88 1.68 3.51
CA GLY A 52 16.77 0.39 4.18
C GLY A 52 16.13 0.45 5.56
N VAL A 53 15.49 1.56 5.93
CA VAL A 53 14.75 1.69 7.18
C VAL A 53 13.37 1.08 7.00
N GLN A 54 12.97 0.14 7.87
CA GLN A 54 11.63 -0.43 7.82
C GLN A 54 10.61 0.62 8.27
N MET A 55 9.50 0.73 7.55
CA MET A 55 8.41 1.63 7.90
C MET A 55 7.13 0.87 8.21
N ILE A 56 6.41 1.35 9.23
CA ILE A 56 5.05 0.95 9.57
C ILE A 56 4.24 2.22 9.63
N ALA A 57 3.17 2.32 8.84
CA ALA A 57 2.29 3.47 8.86
C ALA A 57 0.87 3.09 8.45
N THR A 58 -0.11 3.91 8.86
CA THR A 58 -1.38 3.97 8.14
C THR A 58 -1.31 5.03 7.04
N ALA A 59 -2.20 4.93 6.06
CA ALA A 59 -2.32 5.92 5.00
C ALA A 59 -3.79 6.23 4.75
N HIS A 60 -4.06 7.43 4.25
CA HIS A 60 -5.42 7.85 3.93
C HIS A 60 -5.96 7.09 2.70
N GLY A 61 -6.75 6.05 2.94
CA GLY A 61 -7.37 5.23 1.90
C GLY A 61 -8.00 3.96 2.47
N HIS A 62 -9.05 3.45 1.82
CA HIS A 62 -9.75 2.24 2.29
C HIS A 62 -9.22 0.97 1.62
N THR A 63 -8.77 1.08 0.37
CA THR A 63 -8.21 -0.04 -0.41
C THR A 63 -6.88 0.33 -1.06
N LEU A 64 -6.07 -0.68 -1.40
CA LEU A 64 -4.84 -0.51 -2.16
C LEU A 64 -5.10 0.15 -3.52
N GLU A 65 -6.25 -0.17 -4.14
CA GLU A 65 -6.68 0.44 -5.39
C GLU A 65 -6.98 1.95 -5.23
N ASN A 66 -7.59 2.37 -4.10
CA ASN A 66 -7.77 3.79 -3.84
C ASN A 66 -6.44 4.51 -3.68
N LEU A 67 -5.48 3.88 -2.99
CA LEU A 67 -4.14 4.43 -2.81
C LEU A 67 -3.42 4.60 -4.15
N LEU A 68 -3.58 3.63 -5.05
CA LEU A 68 -3.02 3.65 -6.41
C LEU A 68 -3.55 4.82 -7.26
N LYS A 69 -4.83 5.13 -7.13
CA LYS A 69 -5.51 6.24 -7.85
C LYS A 69 -5.25 7.61 -7.21
N ASN A 70 -4.70 7.66 -6.00
CA ASN A 70 -4.44 8.90 -5.28
C ASN A 70 -3.09 9.51 -5.74
N PRO A 71 -3.07 10.65 -6.45
CA PRO A 71 -1.83 11.24 -6.96
C PRO A 71 -0.88 11.70 -5.85
N THR A 72 -1.38 11.93 -4.64
CA THR A 72 -0.58 12.36 -3.48
C THR A 72 0.11 11.19 -2.79
N LEU A 73 -0.53 10.02 -2.78
CA LEU A 73 -0.10 8.88 -1.96
C LEU A 73 0.30 7.64 -2.76
N ASN A 74 0.11 7.63 -4.09
CA ASN A 74 0.52 6.49 -4.93
C ASN A 74 2.04 6.22 -4.88
N ASP A 75 2.84 7.20 -4.49
CA ASP A 75 4.27 7.06 -4.19
C ASP A 75 4.53 6.00 -3.11
N LEU A 76 3.61 5.80 -2.16
CA LEU A 76 3.72 4.79 -1.13
C LEU A 76 3.68 3.36 -1.70
N VAL A 77 3.07 3.18 -2.87
CA VAL A 77 2.90 1.88 -3.54
C VAL A 77 3.72 1.75 -4.82
N GLY A 78 4.70 2.63 -5.01
CA GLY A 78 5.70 2.55 -6.07
C GLY A 78 5.57 3.62 -7.15
N GLY A 79 4.65 4.57 -6.99
CA GLY A 79 4.32 5.58 -8.00
C GLY A 79 3.64 4.94 -9.22
N VAL A 80 2.84 5.70 -9.97
CA VAL A 80 2.21 5.21 -11.20
C VAL A 80 2.41 6.22 -12.31
N ALA A 81 2.93 5.76 -13.44
CA ALA A 81 3.14 6.59 -14.62
C ALA A 81 2.57 5.93 -15.88
N SER A 82 2.21 6.77 -16.85
CA SER A 82 1.77 6.33 -18.17
C SER A 82 2.99 6.15 -19.07
N VAL A 83 3.28 4.90 -19.44
CA VAL A 83 4.40 4.54 -20.32
C VAL A 83 3.87 4.25 -21.73
N THR A 84 4.55 4.80 -22.74
CA THR A 84 4.23 4.50 -24.14
C THR A 84 5.03 3.28 -24.60
N LEU A 85 4.32 2.19 -24.91
CA LEU A 85 4.90 0.99 -25.49
C LEU A 85 5.24 1.21 -26.97
N GLY A 86 6.34 0.60 -27.43
CA GLY A 86 6.62 0.47 -28.86
C GLY A 86 5.57 -0.41 -29.54
N ASP A 87 5.38 -0.24 -30.85
CA ASP A 87 4.30 -0.92 -31.60
C ASP A 87 4.38 -2.46 -31.52
N ASP A 88 5.59 -3.02 -31.47
CA ASP A 88 5.80 -4.46 -31.36
C ASP A 88 5.44 -5.01 -29.97
N GLU A 89 5.73 -4.26 -28.90
CA GLU A 89 5.41 -4.65 -27.52
C GLU A 89 3.90 -4.50 -27.26
N ALA A 90 3.29 -3.43 -27.77
CA ALA A 90 1.84 -3.21 -27.72
C ALA A 90 1.09 -4.33 -28.46
N ARG A 91 1.56 -4.74 -29.65
CA ARG A 91 0.99 -5.89 -30.38
C ARG A 91 1.16 -7.20 -29.62
N ARG A 92 2.33 -7.45 -29.02
CA ARG A 92 2.61 -8.67 -28.24
C ARG A 92 1.68 -8.80 -27.03
N ARG A 93 1.47 -7.70 -26.30
CA ARG A 93 0.60 -7.65 -25.10
C ARG A 93 -0.89 -7.43 -25.43
N ARG A 94 -1.23 -7.11 -26.69
CA ARG A 94 -2.60 -6.76 -27.14
C ARG A 94 -3.23 -5.61 -26.36
N VAL A 95 -2.40 -4.64 -25.96
CA VAL A 95 -2.81 -3.46 -25.18
C VAL A 95 -2.70 -2.20 -26.01
N GLN A 96 -3.28 -1.11 -25.50
CA GLN A 96 -3.10 0.21 -26.08
C GLN A 96 -1.63 0.62 -26.06
N LYS A 97 -1.27 1.58 -26.92
CA LYS A 97 0.10 2.11 -27.00
C LYS A 97 0.55 2.80 -25.72
N SER A 98 -0.38 3.17 -24.84
CA SER A 98 -0.11 3.72 -23.52
C SER A 98 -0.65 2.78 -22.44
N VAL A 99 0.18 2.43 -21.47
CA VAL A 99 -0.19 1.59 -20.32
C VAL A 99 0.28 2.25 -19.02
N LEU A 100 -0.39 1.96 -17.91
CA LEU A 100 0.06 2.39 -16.59
C LEU A 100 1.05 1.36 -16.03
N GLU A 101 2.19 1.82 -15.56
CA GLU A 101 3.21 1.00 -14.90
C GLU A 101 3.70 1.70 -13.63
N ARG A 102 4.25 0.91 -12.68
CA ARG A 102 4.90 1.48 -11.50
C ARG A 102 6.20 2.17 -11.87
N GLU A 103 6.51 3.27 -11.21
CA GLU A 103 7.77 4.01 -11.41
C GLU A 103 8.95 3.37 -10.68
N GLY A 104 8.67 2.61 -9.62
CA GLY A 104 9.70 1.97 -8.80
C GLY A 104 9.14 0.95 -7.82
N PRO A 105 10.01 0.42 -6.92
CA PRO A 105 9.55 -0.45 -5.84
C PRO A 105 8.60 0.28 -4.89
N PRO A 106 7.61 -0.39 -4.32
CA PRO A 106 6.72 0.21 -3.33
C PRO A 106 7.49 0.60 -2.06
N THR A 107 7.04 1.66 -1.40
CA THR A 107 7.63 2.11 -0.12
C THR A 107 7.39 1.07 0.98
N PHE A 108 6.22 0.42 0.97
CA PHE A 108 5.83 -0.65 1.89
C PHE A 108 5.77 -1.99 1.17
N GLY A 109 6.38 -3.03 1.74
CA GLY A 109 6.37 -4.38 1.17
C GLY A 109 5.04 -5.12 1.30
N ALA A 110 4.26 -4.81 2.33
CA ALA A 110 2.94 -5.38 2.60
C ALA A 110 1.92 -4.27 2.89
N ALA A 111 0.65 -4.52 2.59
CA ALA A 111 -0.45 -3.61 2.91
C ALA A 111 -1.60 -4.37 3.58
N VAL A 112 -2.25 -3.70 4.53
CA VAL A 112 -3.40 -4.26 5.27
C VAL A 112 -4.56 -3.29 5.11
N GLU A 113 -5.62 -3.74 4.45
CA GLU A 113 -6.88 -3.01 4.34
C GLU A 113 -7.81 -3.46 5.47
N MET A 114 -8.36 -2.50 6.21
CA MET A 114 -9.38 -2.76 7.21
C MET A 114 -10.73 -2.95 6.51
N LEU A 115 -11.29 -4.16 6.57
CA LEU A 115 -12.64 -4.42 6.03
C LEU A 115 -13.71 -4.06 7.06
N GLU A 116 -13.53 -4.58 8.27
CA GLU A 116 -14.35 -4.34 9.45
C GLU A 116 -13.49 -4.58 10.70
N ILE A 117 -13.98 -4.18 11.88
CA ILE A 117 -13.23 -4.41 13.13
C ILE A 117 -12.99 -5.91 13.29
N GLY A 118 -11.71 -6.29 13.44
CA GLY A 118 -11.33 -7.70 13.58
C GLY A 118 -11.22 -8.46 12.27
N ARG A 119 -11.33 -7.82 11.10
CA ARG A 119 -11.18 -8.48 9.79
C ARG A 119 -10.48 -7.60 8.76
N TRP A 120 -9.50 -8.19 8.09
CA TRP A 120 -8.59 -7.49 7.21
C TRP A 120 -8.38 -8.22 5.89
N ARG A 121 -8.12 -7.45 4.84
CA ARG A 121 -7.52 -7.95 3.60
C ARG A 121 -6.03 -7.62 3.63
N VAL A 122 -5.18 -8.62 3.46
CA VAL A 122 -3.72 -8.49 3.56
C VAL A 122 -3.08 -8.79 2.22
N HIS A 123 -2.39 -7.79 1.68
CA HIS A 123 -1.49 -7.90 0.54
C HIS A 123 -0.09 -8.19 1.07
N LEU A 124 0.39 -9.43 0.91
CA LEU A 124 1.71 -9.84 1.39
C LEU A 124 2.86 -9.26 0.56
N ASP A 125 2.59 -8.96 -0.72
CA ASP A 125 3.52 -8.29 -1.64
C ASP A 125 2.76 -7.18 -2.37
N VAL A 126 3.01 -5.94 -1.96
CA VAL A 126 2.38 -4.75 -2.56
C VAL A 126 2.80 -4.58 -4.02
N GLY A 127 4.04 -4.93 -4.39
CA GLY A 127 4.51 -4.78 -5.76
C GLY A 127 3.72 -5.67 -6.71
N VAL A 128 3.58 -6.95 -6.37
CA VAL A 128 2.76 -7.91 -7.12
C VAL A 128 1.30 -7.49 -7.13
N ALA A 129 0.76 -7.07 -5.98
CA ALA A 129 -0.63 -6.66 -5.89
C ALA A 129 -0.95 -5.45 -6.78
N VAL A 130 -0.08 -4.43 -6.76
CA VAL A 130 -0.22 -3.24 -7.61
C VAL A 130 -0.10 -3.59 -9.09
N ASP A 131 0.90 -4.38 -9.48
CA ASP A 131 1.07 -4.78 -10.89
C ASP A 131 -0.16 -5.55 -11.40
N THR A 132 -0.75 -6.38 -10.54
CA THR A 132 -1.98 -7.12 -10.85
C THR A 132 -3.17 -6.18 -11.04
N LEU A 133 -3.33 -5.19 -10.15
CA LEU A 133 -4.36 -4.16 -10.25
C LEU A 133 -4.20 -3.30 -11.51
N LEU A 134 -2.98 -2.88 -11.84
CA LEU A 134 -2.68 -2.10 -13.06
C LEU A 134 -2.98 -2.89 -14.34
N ALA A 135 -2.82 -4.21 -14.29
CA ALA A 135 -3.21 -5.11 -15.39
C ALA A 135 -4.73 -5.35 -15.47
N GLY A 136 -5.52 -4.81 -14.54
CA GLY A 136 -6.99 -4.94 -14.50
C GLY A 136 -7.48 -6.25 -13.88
N TYR A 137 -6.63 -6.95 -13.14
CA TYR A 137 -6.99 -8.17 -12.42
C TYR A 137 -7.05 -7.93 -10.92
N GLU A 138 -7.65 -8.87 -10.21
CA GLU A 138 -7.70 -8.82 -8.76
C GLU A 138 -6.49 -9.54 -8.14
N PRO A 139 -5.77 -8.89 -7.20
CA PRO A 139 -4.60 -9.51 -6.59
C PRO A 139 -4.99 -10.63 -5.63
N HIS A 140 -4.12 -11.63 -5.53
CA HIS A 140 -4.21 -12.62 -4.45
C HIS A 140 -3.90 -11.97 -3.11
N VAL A 141 -4.77 -12.22 -2.13
CA VAL A 141 -4.67 -11.65 -0.79
C VAL A 141 -4.96 -12.71 0.27
N GLU A 142 -4.70 -12.38 1.53
CA GLU A 142 -5.25 -13.13 2.65
C GLU A 142 -6.40 -12.35 3.28
N ILE A 143 -7.50 -13.04 3.56
CA ILE A 143 -8.50 -12.54 4.49
C ILE A 143 -8.11 -13.03 5.87
N ARG A 144 -7.76 -12.09 6.75
CA ARG A 144 -7.43 -12.37 8.14
C ARG A 144 -8.58 -11.96 9.04
N SER A 145 -8.93 -12.79 10.01
CA SER A 145 -9.96 -12.49 11.01
C SER A 145 -9.46 -12.80 12.42
N PHE A 146 -9.78 -11.94 13.38
CA PHE A 146 -9.50 -12.16 14.79
C PHE A 146 -10.62 -12.99 15.43
N ASP A 147 -10.27 -14.10 16.06
CA ASP A 147 -11.18 -14.88 16.88
C ASP A 147 -11.09 -14.39 18.33
N GLU A 148 -12.09 -13.64 18.80
CA GLU A 148 -12.12 -13.08 20.15
C GLU A 148 -12.10 -14.15 21.26
N ARG A 149 -12.58 -15.36 20.98
CA ARG A 149 -12.64 -16.44 21.97
C ARG A 149 -11.27 -17.07 22.19
N THR A 150 -10.46 -17.16 21.15
CA THR A 150 -9.13 -17.78 21.20
C THR A 150 -8.00 -16.75 21.29
N GLY A 151 -8.25 -15.51 20.88
CA GLY A 151 -7.23 -14.47 20.73
C GLY A 151 -6.33 -14.67 19.50
N GLU A 152 -6.68 -15.58 18.60
CA GLU A 152 -5.87 -15.93 17.42
C GLU A 152 -6.30 -15.16 16.16
N VAL A 153 -5.35 -14.93 15.27
CA VAL A 153 -5.62 -14.41 13.92
C VAL A 153 -5.64 -15.58 12.95
N ILE A 154 -6.81 -15.82 12.35
CA ILE A 154 -7.02 -16.85 11.34
C ILE A 154 -6.78 -16.22 9.96
N ALA A 155 -5.83 -16.76 9.19
CA ALA A 155 -5.57 -16.34 7.82
C ALA A 155 -6.18 -17.33 6.82
N ARG A 156 -6.90 -16.83 5.82
CA ARG A 156 -7.45 -17.61 4.71
C ARG A 156 -7.00 -17.01 3.39
N PRO A 157 -6.39 -17.79 2.49
CA PRO A 157 -6.05 -17.30 1.16
C PRO A 157 -7.33 -16.96 0.40
N TRP A 158 -7.27 -15.89 -0.38
CA TRP A 158 -8.33 -15.46 -1.29
C TRP A 158 -7.71 -15.12 -2.64
N LEU A 159 -8.14 -15.84 -3.67
CA LEU A 159 -7.51 -15.83 -5.00
C LEU A 159 -8.22 -14.87 -5.98
N GLY A 160 -9.08 -13.98 -5.48
CA GLY A 160 -10.03 -13.25 -6.33
C GLY A 160 -11.16 -14.17 -6.81
N ASP A 161 -12.29 -13.59 -7.18
CA ASP A 161 -13.40 -14.32 -7.83
C ASP A 161 -13.19 -14.52 -9.35
N GLY A 162 -12.02 -14.11 -9.86
CA GLY A 162 -11.56 -14.44 -11.20
C GLY A 162 -12.20 -13.64 -12.33
N VAL A 163 -13.08 -12.67 -12.04
CA VAL A 163 -13.72 -11.82 -13.04
C VAL A 163 -14.02 -10.45 -12.45
N GLY A 164 -13.37 -9.39 -12.93
CA GLY A 164 -13.88 -8.05 -12.72
C GLY A 164 -15.22 -7.90 -13.45
N ALA A 165 -16.35 -8.06 -12.75
CA ALA A 165 -17.67 -7.51 -13.06
C ALA A 165 -18.75 -8.12 -12.14
N GLU A 166 -19.47 -7.23 -11.46
CA GLU A 166 -20.86 -7.41 -10.98
C GLU A 166 -21.11 -8.42 -9.86
N ASP A 167 -21.14 -7.94 -8.60
CA ASP A 167 -22.44 -7.88 -7.90
C ASP A 167 -22.41 -6.87 -6.72
N SER A 168 -22.88 -5.66 -7.00
CA SER A 168 -23.42 -4.76 -5.98
C SER A 168 -24.95 -4.80 -6.03
N SER A 169 -25.58 -5.97 -5.88
CA SER A 169 -27.04 -6.07 -5.76
C SER A 169 -27.57 -7.46 -5.37
N GLY A 170 -27.76 -7.68 -4.06
CA GLY A 170 -28.70 -8.67 -3.52
C GLY A 170 -28.12 -9.49 -2.36
N LEU A 171 -28.77 -9.69 -1.22
CA LEU A 171 -30.19 -9.70 -0.93
C LEU A 171 -30.40 -9.51 0.59
N PHE A 172 -31.31 -8.61 0.93
CA PHE A 172 -32.18 -8.75 2.09
C PHE A 172 -32.93 -10.10 2.04
N GLY A 173 -33.18 -10.69 3.20
CA GLY A 173 -34.15 -11.77 3.43
C GLY A 173 -33.48 -13.13 3.60
N SER A 174 -33.65 -13.86 4.70
CA SER A 174 -34.81 -13.93 5.62
C SER A 174 -34.39 -14.00 7.08
#